data_AF-W9XSA9-F1
#
_entry.id   AF-W9XSA9-F1
#
_cell.length_a   1.000
_cell.length_b   1.000
_cell.length_c   1.000
_cell.angle_alpha   90.00
_cell.angle_beta   90.00
_cell.angle_gamma   90.00
#
_symmetry.space_group_name_H-M   'P 1'
#
loop_
_entity.id
_entity.type
_entity.pdbx_description
1 polymer ?
#
loop_
_entity_poly.entity_id
_entity_poly.type
_entity_poly.pdbx_seq_one_letter_code
_entity_poly.pdbx_strand_id
1 'polypeptide(L)'
;MERYLSVTSWDPLQYCSPEELSRLDERFDYALRDITCLVFWTGISPDRARCWAQQHGLPTLTIAMGPLYSDREAGSLRHSKSLKAWSKYMKAASGRFAEYACRSGRQAVVLTNPPPDIYSTRERSNYRDLEEPILKGASGGPGTTRIEYVHPLVVGAATFQYQIWPLDNTSAWYTFFKNLLAKGRITRDSFDISVKNQVAVKADQIPGGVVQLRDSAQLPNETKLLETQTQAETVQNRAQEKKEAKRKRVELEHQIARDKKEAKRRRHALELQIAQEKKEAKRKRHARRKPSESGTRWSCK
;
A
#
# COMPACT_ATOMS: atom_id res chain seq x y z
N MET A 1 15.78 18.74 -35.00
CA MET A 1 16.54 17.56 -34.55
C MET A 1 15.66 16.76 -33.60
N GLU A 2 14.81 15.90 -34.16
CA GLU A 2 14.07 14.91 -33.39
C GLU A 2 15.07 13.88 -32.85
N ARG A 3 15.28 13.91 -31.53
CA ARG A 3 15.93 12.79 -30.85
C ARG A 3 14.89 11.68 -30.81
N TYR A 4 15.06 10.68 -31.67
CA TYR A 4 14.44 9.37 -31.48
C TYR A 4 14.93 8.84 -30.13
N LEU A 5 14.14 9.07 -29.08
CA LEU A 5 14.28 8.36 -27.82
C LEU A 5 14.08 6.89 -28.17
N SER A 6 15.13 6.09 -28.04
CA SER A 6 15.01 4.65 -28.11
C SER A 6 13.88 4.25 -27.15
N VAL A 7 12.79 3.70 -27.71
CA VAL A 7 11.72 3.11 -26.92
C VAL A 7 12.39 2.03 -26.10
N THR A 8 12.63 2.33 -24.83
CA THR A 8 13.17 1.38 -23.88
C THR A 8 12.02 0.43 -23.61
N SER A 9 11.99 -0.65 -24.39
CA SER A 9 11.00 -1.71 -24.23
C SER A 9 11.11 -2.23 -22.80
N TRP A 10 10.01 -2.13 -22.06
CA TRP A 10 9.90 -2.69 -20.72
C TRP A 10 9.96 -4.21 -20.81
N ASP A 11 10.86 -4.83 -20.05
CA ASP A 11 10.97 -6.29 -19.94
C ASP A 11 10.97 -6.70 -18.46
N PRO A 12 9.92 -7.38 -17.97
CA PRO A 12 9.82 -7.83 -16.58
C PRO A 12 10.88 -8.89 -16.21
N LEU A 13 11.45 -9.62 -17.18
CA LEU A 13 12.47 -10.65 -16.94
C LEU A 13 13.83 -10.05 -16.55
N GLN A 14 14.03 -8.75 -16.78
CA GLN A 14 15.21 -8.03 -16.24
C GLN A 14 15.16 -7.90 -14.71
N TYR A 15 13.97 -8.10 -14.10
CA TYR A 15 13.71 -7.79 -12.70
C TYR A 15 13.31 -8.99 -11.84
N CYS A 16 12.78 -10.06 -12.45
CA CYS A 16 12.37 -11.29 -11.75
C CYS A 16 12.62 -12.52 -12.62
N SER A 17 12.62 -13.72 -12.01
CA SER A 17 12.75 -14.96 -12.77
C SER A 17 11.45 -15.29 -13.53
N PRO A 18 11.50 -16.12 -14.59
CA PRO A 18 10.30 -16.56 -15.29
C PRO A 18 9.26 -17.19 -14.37
N GLU A 19 9.68 -18.00 -13.39
CA GLU A 19 8.78 -18.66 -12.44
C GLU A 19 8.10 -17.65 -11.51
N GLU A 20 8.81 -16.60 -11.12
CA GLU A 20 8.27 -15.51 -10.30
C GLU A 20 7.26 -14.68 -11.08
N LEU A 21 7.51 -14.47 -12.38
CA LEU A 21 6.59 -13.80 -13.27
C LEU A 21 5.33 -14.64 -13.51
N SER A 22 5.46 -15.94 -13.75
CA SER A 22 4.30 -16.84 -13.88
C SER A 22 3.41 -16.83 -12.64
N ARG A 23 3.99 -16.85 -11.44
CA ARG A 23 3.23 -16.74 -10.18
C ARG A 23 2.53 -15.39 -10.02
N LEU A 24 3.14 -14.30 -10.48
CA LEU A 24 2.50 -12.99 -10.51
C LEU A 24 1.31 -12.97 -11.47
N ASP A 25 1.49 -13.54 -12.67
CA ASP A 25 0.46 -13.61 -13.69
C ASP A 25 -0.74 -14.43 -13.23
N GLU A 26 -0.53 -15.65 -12.71
CA GLU A 26 -1.59 -16.47 -12.11
C GLU A 26 -2.37 -15.69 -11.04
N ARG A 27 -1.65 -14.96 -10.19
CA ARG A 27 -2.25 -14.19 -9.11
C ARG A 27 -3.06 -13.00 -9.64
N PHE A 28 -2.55 -12.30 -10.64
CA PHE A 28 -3.24 -11.15 -11.24
C PHE A 28 -4.43 -11.59 -12.10
N ASP A 29 -4.34 -12.70 -12.82
CA ASP A 29 -5.45 -13.28 -13.57
C ASP A 29 -6.61 -13.67 -12.65
N TYR A 30 -6.30 -14.18 -11.46
CA TYR A 30 -7.32 -14.45 -10.44
C TYR A 30 -7.86 -13.15 -9.81
N ALA A 31 -6.97 -12.29 -9.30
CA ALA A 31 -7.37 -11.14 -8.48
C ALA A 31 -8.00 -10.00 -9.28
N LEU A 32 -7.72 -9.89 -10.58
CA LEU A 32 -8.12 -8.76 -11.43
C LEU A 32 -9.17 -9.15 -12.49
N ARG A 33 -9.65 -10.39 -12.50
CA ARG A 33 -10.54 -10.95 -13.54
C ARG A 33 -11.70 -10.03 -13.90
N ASP A 34 -12.45 -9.59 -12.91
CA ASP A 34 -13.67 -8.81 -13.06
C ASP A 34 -13.48 -7.32 -12.70
N ILE A 35 -12.22 -6.88 -12.62
CA ILE A 35 -11.89 -5.52 -12.21
C ILE A 35 -11.70 -4.65 -13.45
N THR A 36 -12.43 -3.54 -13.48
CA THR A 36 -12.35 -2.53 -14.54
C THR A 36 -11.40 -1.38 -14.21
N CYS A 37 -11.12 -1.14 -12.92
CA CYS A 37 -10.28 -0.03 -12.47
C CYS A 37 -9.17 -0.51 -11.53
N LEU A 38 -7.92 -0.15 -11.82
CA LEU A 38 -6.76 -0.45 -10.98
C LEU A 38 -6.22 0.80 -10.30
N VAL A 39 -5.82 0.67 -9.03
CA VAL A 39 -5.37 1.81 -8.22
C VAL A 39 -3.85 1.84 -8.10
N PHE A 40 -3.29 2.96 -8.54
CA PHE A 40 -1.89 3.35 -8.39
C PHE A 40 -1.79 4.51 -7.39
N TRP A 41 -0.58 4.83 -6.96
CA TRP A 41 -0.37 5.93 -6.03
C TRP A 41 1.05 6.50 -6.11
N THR A 42 1.17 7.81 -5.88
CA THR A 42 2.44 8.51 -5.72
C THR A 42 2.27 9.67 -4.75
N GLY A 43 3.32 10.05 -4.03
CA GLY A 43 3.27 11.14 -3.06
C GLY A 43 2.51 10.85 -1.76
N ILE A 44 1.66 9.81 -1.73
CA ILE A 44 0.90 9.40 -0.54
C ILE A 44 1.48 8.16 0.16
N SER A 45 1.16 7.96 1.43
CA SER A 45 1.60 6.78 2.19
C SER A 45 0.90 5.49 1.71
N PRO A 46 1.59 4.32 1.68
CA PRO A 46 1.00 3.04 1.27
C PRO A 46 -0.27 2.65 2.04
N ASP A 47 -0.30 2.91 3.35
CA ASP A 47 -1.45 2.56 4.19
C ASP A 47 -2.70 3.37 3.83
N ARG A 48 -2.53 4.67 3.53
CA ARG A 48 -3.65 5.52 3.05
C ARG A 48 -4.14 5.06 1.68
N ALA A 49 -3.23 4.74 0.76
CA ALA A 49 -3.59 4.22 -0.55
C ALA A 49 -4.41 2.93 -0.43
N ARG A 50 -3.96 2.01 0.44
CA ARG A 50 -4.67 0.76 0.74
C ARG A 50 -6.05 1.02 1.35
N CYS A 51 -6.15 1.88 2.36
CA CYS A 51 -7.43 2.20 3.00
C CYS A 51 -8.44 2.79 2.01
N TRP A 52 -8.00 3.75 1.19
CA TRP A 52 -8.85 4.36 0.16
C TRP A 52 -9.31 3.29 -0.84
N ALA A 53 -8.38 2.47 -1.35
CA ALA A 53 -8.72 1.43 -2.32
C ALA A 53 -9.71 0.40 -1.75
N GLN A 54 -9.52 -0.03 -0.49
CA GLN A 54 -10.45 -0.92 0.20
C GLN A 54 -11.84 -0.30 0.39
N GLN A 55 -11.92 0.98 0.75
CA GLN A 55 -13.20 1.70 0.88
C GLN A 55 -13.96 1.79 -0.45
N HIS A 56 -13.23 1.85 -1.56
CA HIS A 56 -13.78 1.93 -2.90
C HIS A 56 -13.92 0.57 -3.60
N GLY A 57 -13.54 -0.53 -2.94
CA GLY A 57 -13.60 -1.88 -3.52
C GLY A 57 -12.63 -2.09 -4.70
N LEU A 58 -11.56 -1.29 -4.78
CA LEU A 58 -10.60 -1.33 -5.88
C LEU A 58 -9.27 -1.97 -5.46
N PRO A 59 -8.60 -2.73 -6.34
CA PRO A 59 -7.31 -3.32 -6.03
C PRO A 59 -6.15 -2.35 -6.26
N THR A 60 -5.26 -2.28 -5.28
CA THR A 60 -3.88 -1.79 -5.47
C THR A 60 -2.96 -2.97 -5.79
N LEU A 61 -1.74 -2.69 -6.29
CA LEU A 61 -0.69 -3.70 -6.49
C LEU A 61 -0.57 -4.65 -5.28
N THR A 62 -0.47 -4.10 -4.07
CA THR A 62 -0.28 -4.93 -2.86
C THR A 62 -1.49 -5.78 -2.50
N ILE A 63 -2.71 -5.32 -2.83
CA ILE A 63 -3.95 -6.10 -2.65
C ILE A 63 -3.99 -7.24 -3.68
N ALA A 64 -3.68 -6.93 -4.94
CA ALA A 64 -3.66 -7.90 -6.03
C ALA A 64 -2.63 -9.01 -5.76
N MET A 65 -1.41 -8.65 -5.33
CA MET A 65 -0.36 -9.60 -4.96
C MET A 65 -0.76 -10.54 -3.81
N GLY A 66 -1.61 -10.10 -2.89
CA GLY A 66 -2.13 -10.93 -1.79
C GLY A 66 -1.03 -11.62 -0.97
N PRO A 67 -1.06 -12.97 -0.83
CA PRO A 67 -0.05 -13.74 -0.10
C PRO A 67 1.40 -13.51 -0.56
N LEU A 68 1.62 -13.15 -1.83
CA LEU A 68 2.96 -12.89 -2.37
C LEU A 68 3.62 -11.65 -1.74
N TYR A 69 2.82 -10.72 -1.20
CA TYR A 69 3.29 -9.48 -0.59
C TYR A 69 3.51 -9.60 0.93
N SER A 70 2.71 -10.43 1.62
CA SER A 70 2.66 -10.49 3.08
C SER A 70 3.86 -11.20 3.69
N ASP A 71 4.42 -10.65 4.77
CA ASP A 71 5.56 -11.21 5.53
C ASP A 71 5.19 -12.44 6.39
N ARG A 72 3.90 -12.69 6.63
CA ARG A 72 3.44 -13.58 7.72
C ARG A 72 2.97 -14.95 7.28
N GLU A 73 2.92 -15.24 5.98
CA GLU A 73 2.37 -16.49 5.46
C GLU A 73 3.49 -17.40 4.92
N ALA A 74 3.38 -18.71 5.20
CA ALA A 74 4.24 -19.73 4.61
C ALA A 74 4.04 -19.71 3.08
N GLY A 75 5.01 -19.17 2.34
CA GLY A 75 4.88 -18.87 0.91
C GLY A 75 5.26 -17.44 0.52
N SER A 76 5.53 -16.58 1.50
CA SER A 76 6.03 -15.21 1.28
C SER A 76 7.40 -15.20 0.59
N LEU A 77 7.45 -14.63 -0.61
CA LEU A 77 8.71 -14.33 -1.32
C LEU A 77 9.54 -13.26 -0.60
N ARG A 78 8.94 -12.51 0.33
CA ARG A 78 9.62 -11.40 1.00
C ARG A 78 10.64 -11.86 2.02
N HIS A 79 10.39 -12.97 2.72
CA HIS A 79 11.30 -13.51 3.74
C HIS A 79 12.47 -14.31 3.14
N SER A 80 12.28 -14.91 1.97
CA SER A 80 13.33 -15.67 1.29
C SER A 80 14.29 -14.79 0.49
N LYS A 81 13.95 -13.51 0.26
CA LYS A 81 14.72 -12.60 -0.60
C LYS A 81 15.54 -11.58 0.20
N SER A 82 16.71 -11.24 -0.34
CA SER A 82 17.45 -10.06 0.11
C SER A 82 16.67 -8.77 -0.23
N LEU A 83 16.93 -7.67 0.48
CA LEU A 83 16.28 -6.38 0.23
C LEU A 83 16.45 -5.88 -1.23
N LYS A 84 17.60 -6.18 -1.85
CA LYS A 84 17.87 -5.84 -3.26
C LYS A 84 17.01 -6.70 -4.20
N ALA A 85 16.94 -8.01 -3.95
CA ALA A 85 16.12 -8.93 -4.74
C ALA A 85 14.62 -8.62 -4.59
N TRP A 86 14.17 -8.27 -3.38
CA TRP A 86 12.80 -7.83 -3.14
C TRP A 86 12.47 -6.53 -3.88
N SER A 87 13.36 -5.55 -3.84
CA SER A 87 13.17 -4.29 -4.58
C SER A 87 13.08 -4.52 -6.10
N LYS A 88 13.91 -5.41 -6.67
CA LYS A 88 13.80 -5.80 -8.08
C LYS A 88 12.48 -6.50 -8.37
N TYR A 89 12.10 -7.47 -7.56
CA TYR A 89 10.82 -8.17 -7.69
C TYR A 89 9.62 -7.21 -7.62
N MET A 90 9.63 -6.24 -6.70
CA MET A 90 8.58 -5.22 -6.60
C MET A 90 8.53 -4.31 -7.84
N LYS A 91 9.68 -4.03 -8.49
CA LYS A 91 9.68 -3.34 -9.79
C LYS A 91 9.04 -4.19 -10.87
N ALA A 92 9.37 -5.48 -10.95
CA ALA A 92 8.72 -6.42 -11.88
C ALA A 92 7.20 -6.46 -11.68
N ALA A 93 6.76 -6.65 -10.44
CA ALA A 93 5.35 -6.72 -10.08
C ALA A 93 4.60 -5.42 -10.39
N SER A 94 5.24 -4.27 -10.12
CA SER A 94 4.73 -2.93 -10.42
C SER A 94 4.54 -2.69 -11.92
N GLY A 95 5.55 -2.96 -12.74
CA GLY A 95 5.42 -2.84 -14.19
C GLY A 95 4.42 -3.84 -14.78
N ARG A 96 4.40 -5.09 -14.29
CA ARG A 96 3.42 -6.09 -14.73
C ARG A 96 1.98 -5.69 -14.36
N PHE A 97 1.78 -5.12 -13.18
CA PHE A 97 0.48 -4.60 -12.76
C PHE A 97 0.01 -3.43 -13.65
N ALA A 98 0.93 -2.56 -14.08
CA ALA A 98 0.64 -1.52 -15.08
C ALA A 98 0.23 -2.12 -16.44
N GLU A 99 0.90 -3.18 -16.92
CA GLU A 99 0.47 -3.88 -18.14
C GLU A 99 -0.93 -4.48 -18.00
N TYR A 100 -1.28 -5.02 -16.83
CA TYR A 100 -2.64 -5.51 -16.56
C TYR A 100 -3.69 -4.40 -16.60
N ALA A 101 -3.34 -3.16 -16.23
CA ALA A 101 -4.21 -1.99 -16.38
C ALA A 101 -4.43 -1.58 -17.85
N CYS A 102 -3.53 -2.00 -18.75
CA CYS A 102 -3.66 -1.78 -20.19
C CYS A 102 -4.49 -2.87 -20.89
N ARG A 103 -4.79 -3.98 -20.20
CA ARG A 103 -5.63 -5.06 -20.75
C ARG A 103 -7.11 -4.72 -20.66
N SER A 104 -7.88 -5.21 -21.64
CA SER A 104 -9.35 -5.28 -21.62
C SER A 104 -10.06 -3.94 -21.37
N GLY A 105 -9.48 -2.82 -21.81
CA GLY A 105 -10.11 -1.49 -21.70
C GLY A 105 -10.23 -0.97 -20.27
N ARG A 106 -9.39 -1.45 -19.35
CA ARG A 106 -9.37 -0.99 -17.96
C ARG A 106 -8.91 0.46 -17.84
N GLN A 107 -9.28 1.06 -16.71
CA GLN A 107 -8.88 2.41 -16.32
C GLN A 107 -7.88 2.37 -15.16
N ALA A 108 -7.00 3.36 -15.11
CA ALA A 108 -6.07 3.56 -13.99
C ALA A 108 -6.51 4.75 -13.16
N VAL A 109 -6.72 4.53 -11.85
CA VAL A 109 -6.94 5.61 -10.88
C VAL A 109 -5.65 5.79 -10.09
N VAL A 110 -5.16 7.02 -10.00
CA VAL A 110 -3.88 7.33 -9.35
C VAL A 110 -4.13 8.28 -8.21
N LEU A 111 -3.80 7.81 -7.02
CA LEU A 111 -3.89 8.60 -5.81
C LEU A 111 -2.63 9.44 -5.65
N THR A 112 -2.78 10.75 -5.65
CA THR A 112 -1.65 11.69 -5.69
C THR A 112 -1.78 12.81 -4.68
N ASN A 113 -0.67 13.50 -4.42
CA ASN A 113 -0.72 14.81 -3.78
C ASN A 113 -1.44 15.81 -4.70
N PRO A 114 -2.07 16.86 -4.14
CA PRO A 114 -2.67 17.90 -4.97
C PRO A 114 -1.59 18.67 -5.76
N PRO A 115 -1.91 19.17 -6.98
CA PRO A 115 -1.07 20.11 -7.70
C PRO A 115 -0.63 21.30 -6.84
N PRO A 116 0.60 21.80 -7.01
CA PRO A 116 1.54 21.49 -8.09
C PRO A 116 2.40 20.23 -7.85
N ASP A 117 2.58 19.80 -6.61
CA ASP A 117 3.53 18.75 -6.23
C ASP A 117 2.90 17.35 -6.19
N ILE A 118 2.35 16.91 -7.33
CA ILE A 118 1.60 15.65 -7.48
C ILE A 118 2.44 14.41 -7.08
N TYR A 119 3.71 14.42 -7.46
CA TYR A 119 4.58 13.26 -7.33
C TYR A 119 5.22 13.18 -5.94
N SER A 120 5.64 11.97 -5.57
CA SER A 120 6.56 11.76 -4.46
C SER A 120 7.83 12.61 -4.61
N THR A 121 8.31 13.16 -3.50
CA THR A 121 9.60 13.87 -3.41
C THR A 121 10.81 12.98 -3.71
N ARG A 122 10.63 11.65 -3.69
CA ARG A 122 11.64 10.70 -4.15
C ARG A 122 11.88 10.86 -5.65
N GLU A 123 13.15 11.07 -6.02
CA GLU A 123 13.58 11.27 -7.41
C GLU A 123 13.15 10.12 -8.35
N ARG A 124 13.22 8.87 -7.87
CA ARG A 124 12.95 7.66 -8.66
C ARG A 124 11.81 6.83 -8.08
N SER A 125 10.58 7.25 -8.32
CA SER A 125 9.39 6.49 -7.92
C SER A 125 9.03 5.47 -9.00
N ASN A 126 8.59 4.27 -8.59
CA ASN A 126 8.12 3.26 -9.54
C ASN A 126 6.98 3.81 -10.42
N TYR A 127 6.08 4.61 -9.85
CA TYR A 127 5.01 5.22 -10.62
C TYR A 127 5.54 6.10 -11.77
N ARG A 128 6.38 7.09 -11.46
CA ARG A 128 6.91 8.05 -12.46
C ARG A 128 7.80 7.38 -13.51
N ASP A 129 8.71 6.51 -13.08
CA ASP A 129 9.78 6.02 -13.97
C ASP A 129 9.36 4.76 -14.75
N LEU A 130 8.32 4.06 -14.29
CA LEU A 130 7.96 2.75 -14.81
C LEU A 130 6.47 2.60 -15.10
N GLU A 131 5.61 2.75 -14.08
CA GLU A 131 4.17 2.46 -14.24
C GLU A 131 3.51 3.46 -15.20
N GLU A 132 3.76 4.76 -15.02
CA GLU A 132 3.16 5.82 -15.83
C GLU A 132 3.55 5.73 -17.32
N PRO A 133 4.83 5.53 -17.71
CA PRO A 133 5.19 5.26 -19.10
C PRO A 133 4.46 4.05 -19.71
N ILE A 134 4.31 2.95 -18.96
CA ILE A 134 3.58 1.76 -19.41
C ILE A 134 2.09 2.09 -19.61
N LEU A 135 1.47 2.77 -18.62
CA LEU A 135 0.07 3.19 -18.67
C LEU A 135 -0.18 4.13 -19.86
N LYS A 136 0.76 5.01 -20.21
CA LYS A 136 0.63 5.90 -21.37
C LYS A 136 0.94 5.22 -22.71
N GLY A 137 1.38 3.96 -22.71
CA GLY A 137 1.79 3.25 -23.93
C GLY A 137 3.18 3.61 -24.45
N ALA A 138 3.96 4.42 -23.71
CA ALA A 138 5.29 4.84 -24.10
C ALA A 138 6.32 3.69 -24.11
N SER A 139 6.00 2.56 -23.48
CA SER A 139 6.87 1.37 -23.40
C SER A 139 6.59 0.31 -24.49
N GLY A 140 5.89 0.68 -25.58
CA GLY A 140 5.67 -0.20 -26.73
C GLY A 140 4.39 -1.06 -26.68
N GLY A 141 3.47 -0.77 -25.76
CA GLY A 141 2.16 -1.42 -25.64
C GLY A 141 0.98 -0.46 -25.89
N PRO A 142 -0.28 -0.95 -25.91
CA PRO A 142 -1.46 -0.14 -26.24
C PRO A 142 -1.78 0.97 -25.23
N GLY A 143 -1.15 0.97 -24.05
CA GLY A 143 -1.50 1.87 -22.94
C GLY A 143 -2.86 1.55 -22.31
N THR A 144 -3.17 2.23 -21.22
CA THR A 144 -4.48 2.19 -20.57
C THR A 144 -5.44 3.14 -21.28
N THR A 145 -6.74 2.85 -21.20
CA THR A 145 -7.77 3.66 -21.85
C THR A 145 -7.85 5.06 -21.24
N ARG A 146 -7.64 5.18 -19.92
CA ARG A 146 -7.78 6.43 -19.19
C ARG A 146 -6.99 6.41 -17.89
N ILE A 147 -6.34 7.52 -17.56
CA ILE A 147 -5.74 7.76 -16.23
C ILE A 147 -6.50 8.89 -15.55
N GLU A 148 -6.97 8.64 -14.32
CA GLU A 148 -7.64 9.61 -13.46
C GLU A 148 -6.83 9.89 -12.20
N TYR A 149 -6.76 11.15 -11.80
CA TYR A 149 -6.12 11.57 -10.56
C TYR A 149 -7.15 11.86 -9.48
N VAL A 150 -6.81 11.45 -8.26
CA VAL A 150 -7.61 11.67 -7.04
C VAL A 150 -6.68 12.16 -5.93
N HIS A 151 -7.15 13.15 -5.17
CA HIS A 151 -6.38 13.75 -4.08
C HIS A 151 -7.01 13.46 -2.71
N PRO A 152 -6.79 12.24 -2.16
CA PRO A 152 -7.43 11.83 -0.91
C PRO A 152 -6.96 12.61 0.32
N LEU A 153 -5.86 13.38 0.21
CA LEU A 153 -5.36 14.22 1.30
C LEU A 153 -6.15 15.52 1.46
N VAL A 154 -6.89 15.95 0.43
CA VAL A 154 -7.69 17.16 0.47
C VAL A 154 -9.09 16.82 0.96
N VAL A 155 -9.46 17.38 2.11
CA VAL A 155 -10.77 17.13 2.75
C VAL A 155 -11.90 17.52 1.79
N GLY A 156 -12.82 16.60 1.50
CA GLY A 156 -13.91 16.81 0.54
C GLY A 156 -13.54 16.58 -0.92
N ALA A 157 -12.28 16.29 -1.24
CA ALA A 157 -11.83 15.91 -2.59
C ALA A 157 -11.55 14.41 -2.75
N ALA A 158 -11.74 13.61 -1.69
CA ALA A 158 -11.42 12.18 -1.71
C ALA A 158 -12.19 11.36 -2.75
N THR A 159 -13.32 11.89 -3.23
CA THR A 159 -14.15 11.30 -4.31
C THR A 159 -14.09 12.08 -5.60
N PHE A 160 -13.40 13.23 -5.63
CA PHE A 160 -13.24 14.03 -6.84
C PHE A 160 -12.14 13.42 -7.69
N GLN A 161 -12.48 13.12 -8.94
CA GLN A 161 -11.56 12.53 -9.91
C GLN A 161 -11.56 13.40 -11.15
N TYR A 162 -10.39 13.55 -11.77
CA TYR A 162 -10.26 14.24 -13.05
C TYR A 162 -9.25 13.51 -13.92
N GLN A 163 -9.52 13.52 -15.23
CA GLN A 163 -8.69 12.83 -16.20
C GLN A 163 -7.35 13.56 -16.41
N ILE A 164 -6.26 12.80 -16.51
CA ILE A 164 -4.94 13.31 -16.88
C ILE A 164 -4.44 12.72 -18.21
N TRP A 165 -4.98 11.57 -18.61
CA TRP A 165 -4.63 10.88 -19.85
C TRP A 165 -5.87 10.18 -20.42
N PRO A 166 -6.11 10.22 -21.75
CA PRO A 166 -5.30 10.89 -22.77
C PRO A 166 -5.47 12.42 -22.84
N LEU A 167 -6.56 12.96 -22.28
CA LEU A 167 -6.79 14.41 -22.19
C LEU A 167 -6.54 14.90 -20.76
N ASP A 168 -5.73 15.94 -20.63
CA ASP A 168 -5.42 16.60 -19.36
C ASP A 168 -6.55 17.59 -18.98
N ASN A 169 -7.30 17.24 -17.94
CA ASN A 169 -8.37 18.05 -17.37
C ASN A 169 -7.98 18.64 -16.00
N THR A 170 -6.70 18.95 -15.77
CA THR A 170 -6.23 19.59 -14.53
C THR A 170 -6.93 20.94 -14.25
N SER A 171 -7.44 21.62 -15.27
CA SER A 171 -8.29 22.82 -15.11
C SER A 171 -9.57 22.55 -14.30
N ALA A 172 -10.14 21.35 -14.41
CA ALA A 172 -11.30 20.92 -13.63
C ALA A 172 -10.96 20.85 -12.13
N TRP A 173 -9.75 20.38 -11.78
CA TRP A 173 -9.25 20.41 -10.41
C TRP A 173 -9.18 21.84 -9.88
N TYR A 174 -8.55 22.77 -10.60
CA TYR A 174 -8.44 24.16 -10.13
C TYR A 174 -9.80 24.82 -9.94
N THR A 175 -10.76 24.51 -10.80
CA THR A 175 -12.14 25.02 -10.68
C THR A 175 -12.84 24.45 -9.46
N PHE A 176 -12.77 23.13 -9.27
CA PHE A 176 -13.30 22.45 -8.11
C PHE A 176 -12.68 22.98 -6.81
N PHE A 177 -11.36 23.11 -6.77
CA PHE A 177 -10.62 23.55 -5.60
C PHE A 177 -10.95 25.00 -5.22
N LYS A 178 -11.03 25.92 -6.21
CA LYS A 178 -11.49 27.30 -5.98
C LYS A 178 -12.89 27.34 -5.36
N ASN A 179 -13.81 26.51 -5.85
CA ASN A 179 -15.16 26.41 -5.29
C ASN A 179 -15.17 25.85 -3.87
N LEU A 180 -14.26 24.91 -3.57
CA LEU A 180 -14.12 24.32 -2.24
C LEU A 180 -13.61 25.34 -1.21
N LEU A 181 -12.65 26.19 -1.62
CA LEU A 181 -12.17 27.32 -0.83
C LEU A 181 -13.26 28.38 -0.62
N ALA A 182 -14.00 28.75 -1.68
CA ALA A 182 -15.05 29.75 -1.61
C ALA A 182 -16.20 29.36 -0.66
N LYS A 183 -16.46 28.05 -0.51
CA LYS A 183 -17.48 27.52 0.42
C LYS A 183 -17.00 27.44 1.88
N GLY A 184 -15.80 27.93 2.21
CA GLY A 184 -15.24 27.89 3.56
C GLY A 184 -14.97 26.48 4.09
N ARG A 185 -14.94 25.47 3.21
CA ARG A 185 -14.76 24.05 3.60
C ARG A 185 -13.28 23.67 3.79
N ILE A 186 -12.35 24.54 3.38
CA ILE A 186 -10.90 24.40 3.54
C ILE A 186 -10.30 25.79 3.79
N THR A 187 -9.38 25.90 4.74
CA THR A 187 -8.54 27.10 4.94
C THR A 187 -7.30 27.04 4.04
N ARG A 188 -6.92 28.19 3.46
CA ARG A 188 -5.82 28.35 2.49
C ARG A 188 -4.47 27.81 3.00
N ASP A 189 -4.27 27.76 4.31
CA ASP A 189 -3.07 27.23 4.99
C ASP A 189 -2.90 25.71 4.87
N SER A 190 -3.89 24.98 4.36
CA SER A 190 -3.81 23.52 4.16
C SER A 190 -2.78 23.11 3.10
N PHE A 191 -2.23 24.07 2.33
CA PHE A 191 -1.13 23.84 1.38
C PHE A 191 0.25 23.81 2.05
N ASP A 192 0.39 24.32 3.28
CA ASP A 192 1.70 24.41 3.97
C ASP A 192 1.93 23.28 4.99
N ILE A 193 0.95 22.40 5.20
CA ILE A 193 1.05 21.27 6.14
C ILE A 193 1.60 20.02 5.41
N SER A 194 2.76 20.18 4.79
CA SER A 194 3.64 19.04 4.45
C SER A 194 4.46 18.59 5.68
N VAL A 195 4.43 19.33 6.78
CA VAL A 195 5.24 19.03 7.98
C VAL A 195 4.40 19.19 9.25
N LYS A 196 4.06 18.04 9.86
CA LYS A 196 3.59 17.79 11.25
C LYS A 196 2.10 17.48 11.45
N ASN A 197 1.88 16.19 11.76
CA ASN A 197 0.90 15.58 12.67
C ASN A 197 -0.57 16.04 12.74
N GLN A 198 -1.43 15.02 12.56
CA GLN A 198 -2.64 14.67 13.33
C GLN A 198 -3.60 15.80 13.75
N VAL A 199 -4.84 15.73 13.26
CA VAL A 199 -6.04 15.78 14.12
C VAL A 199 -7.13 14.90 13.52
N ALA A 200 -7.72 14.03 14.34
CA ALA A 200 -8.98 13.35 14.07
C ALA A 200 -10.12 14.18 14.63
N VAL A 201 -11.10 14.61 13.82
CA VAL A 201 -12.44 14.98 14.32
C VAL A 201 -13.53 14.59 13.31
N LYS A 202 -14.65 14.20 13.91
CA LYS A 202 -15.92 13.63 13.45
C LYS A 202 -16.55 14.26 12.20
N ALA A 203 -17.18 13.38 11.43
CA ALA A 203 -18.30 13.71 10.58
C ALA A 203 -19.50 14.13 11.44
N ASP A 204 -20.03 15.32 11.19
CA ASP A 204 -21.45 15.53 10.88
C ASP A 204 -21.64 17.01 10.49
N GLN A 205 -22.32 17.23 9.36
CA GLN A 205 -23.35 18.25 9.12
C GLN A 205 -23.37 18.88 7.68
N ILE A 206 -24.34 18.38 6.87
CA ILE A 206 -25.35 19.10 6.04
C ILE A 206 -24.88 19.88 4.76
N PRO A 207 -25.71 20.20 3.73
CA PRO A 207 -26.85 19.55 3.03
C PRO A 207 -26.66 19.37 1.49
N GLY A 208 -27.52 18.56 0.87
CA GLY A 208 -28.36 18.92 -0.30
C GLY A 208 -27.76 19.26 -1.67
N GLY A 209 -28.18 18.50 -2.70
CA GLY A 209 -28.09 18.90 -4.11
C GLY A 209 -28.15 17.73 -5.10
N VAL A 210 -29.32 17.10 -5.25
CA VAL A 210 -29.61 16.13 -6.30
C VAL A 210 -30.07 16.87 -7.56
N VAL A 211 -29.50 16.53 -8.73
CA VAL A 211 -30.15 16.76 -10.02
C VAL A 211 -30.49 15.39 -10.60
N GLN A 212 -31.78 15.06 -10.57
CA GLN A 212 -32.35 13.86 -11.16
C GLN A 212 -33.18 14.29 -12.37
N LEU A 213 -32.88 13.71 -13.54
CA LEU A 213 -33.72 13.78 -14.73
C LEU A 213 -34.99 12.95 -14.48
N ARG A 214 -36.14 13.56 -14.83
CA ARG A 214 -37.47 12.95 -14.76
C ARG A 214 -37.69 12.00 -15.92
N ASP A 215 -38.38 10.90 -15.66
CA ASP A 215 -39.58 10.56 -16.43
C ASP A 215 -40.58 9.78 -15.56
N SER A 216 -41.83 9.83 -15.98
CA SER A 216 -43.04 9.85 -15.15
C SER A 216 -43.82 8.53 -15.23
N ALA A 217 -44.37 8.04 -14.10
CA ALA A 217 -45.66 7.32 -14.02
C ALA A 217 -46.08 7.07 -12.56
N GLN A 218 -47.38 6.88 -12.33
CA GLN A 218 -48.16 7.22 -11.12
C GLN A 218 -48.59 6.02 -10.23
N LEU A 219 -48.69 6.30 -8.90
CA LEU A 219 -49.59 5.76 -7.82
C LEU A 219 -49.51 4.27 -7.34
N PRO A 220 -50.04 3.89 -6.13
CA PRO A 220 -50.04 4.54 -4.81
C PRO A 220 -49.68 3.63 -3.59
N ASN A 221 -49.32 4.30 -2.48
CA ASN A 221 -49.35 3.94 -1.04
C ASN A 221 -49.87 2.56 -0.58
N GLU A 222 -49.01 1.81 0.14
CA GLU A 222 -49.44 1.04 1.35
C GLU A 222 -48.32 0.59 2.33
N THR A 223 -47.03 0.92 2.13
CA THR A 223 -45.92 0.25 2.84
C THR A 223 -45.26 1.04 3.98
N LYS A 224 -45.92 2.04 4.58
CA LYS A 224 -45.25 2.98 5.51
C LYS A 224 -45.19 2.58 6.99
N LEU A 225 -45.63 1.38 7.39
CA LEU A 225 -45.60 0.97 8.81
C LEU A 225 -44.61 -0.15 9.16
N LEU A 226 -44.00 -0.82 8.17
CA LEU A 226 -43.06 -1.94 8.44
C LEU A 226 -41.58 -1.53 8.34
N GLU A 227 -41.23 -0.49 7.57
CA GLU A 227 -39.83 -0.09 7.30
C GLU A 227 -39.15 0.63 8.47
N THR A 228 -39.92 1.20 9.41
CA THR A 228 -39.38 1.96 10.54
C THR A 228 -38.80 1.05 11.63
N GLN A 229 -39.22 -0.21 11.74
CA GLN A 229 -38.70 -1.15 12.74
C GLN A 229 -37.40 -1.82 12.27
N THR A 230 -37.27 -2.15 10.99
CA THR A 230 -36.08 -2.82 10.40
C THR A 230 -34.85 -1.91 10.32
N GLN A 231 -35.04 -0.59 10.21
CA GLN A 231 -33.94 0.38 10.17
C GLN A 231 -33.35 0.66 11.57
N ALA A 232 -34.12 0.51 12.65
CA ALA A 232 -33.62 0.72 14.01
C ALA A 232 -32.76 -0.46 14.50
N GLU A 233 -33.15 -1.70 14.18
CA GLU A 233 -32.42 -2.92 14.55
C GLU A 233 -31.07 -3.05 13.80
N THR A 234 -31.03 -2.67 12.52
CA THR A 234 -29.79 -2.70 11.72
C THR A 234 -28.74 -1.67 12.18
N VAL A 235 -29.18 -0.53 12.73
CA VAL A 235 -28.27 0.49 13.29
C VAL A 235 -27.71 0.05 14.65
N GLN A 236 -28.52 -0.60 15.51
CA GLN A 236 -28.04 -1.12 16.79
C GLN A 236 -27.04 -2.28 16.62
N ASN A 237 -27.29 -3.21 15.70
CA ASN A 237 -26.39 -4.33 15.42
C ASN A 237 -25.01 -3.85 14.91
N ARG A 238 -24.97 -2.87 13.99
CA ARG A 238 -23.71 -2.28 13.50
C ARG A 238 -22.93 -1.52 14.58
N ALA A 239 -23.63 -0.91 15.55
CA ALA A 239 -22.98 -0.23 16.67
C ALA A 239 -22.34 -1.22 17.64
N GLN A 240 -22.97 -2.37 17.87
CA GLN A 240 -22.46 -3.43 18.73
C GLN A 240 -21.24 -4.14 18.08
N GLU A 241 -21.31 -4.46 16.79
CA GLU A 241 -20.19 -5.03 16.03
C GLU A 241 -18.96 -4.11 16.04
N LYS A 242 -19.14 -2.79 15.88
CA LYS A 242 -18.03 -1.82 15.96
C LYS A 242 -17.39 -1.78 17.36
N LYS A 243 -18.17 -1.92 18.43
CA LYS A 243 -17.65 -1.98 19.80
C LYS A 243 -16.87 -3.27 20.03
N GLU A 244 -17.36 -4.41 19.55
CA GLU A 244 -16.67 -5.70 19.67
C GLU A 244 -15.40 -5.76 18.82
N ALA A 245 -15.43 -5.25 17.59
CA ALA A 245 -14.24 -5.17 16.73
C ALA A 245 -13.14 -4.29 17.36
N LYS A 246 -13.52 -3.19 18.02
CA LYS A 246 -12.59 -2.33 18.75
C LYS A 246 -11.98 -3.07 19.96
N ARG A 247 -12.77 -3.85 20.70
CA ARG A 247 -12.27 -4.67 21.82
C ARG A 247 -11.28 -5.73 21.34
N LYS A 248 -11.63 -6.49 20.30
CA LYS A 248 -10.75 -7.52 19.70
C LYS A 248 -9.44 -6.93 19.17
N ARG A 249 -9.47 -5.73 18.60
CA ARG A 249 -8.27 -5.04 18.12
C ARG A 249 -7.32 -4.64 19.26
N VAL A 250 -7.87 -4.13 20.37
CA VAL A 250 -7.07 -3.79 21.57
C VAL A 250 -6.48 -5.04 22.21
N GLU A 251 -7.24 -6.13 22.26
CA GLU A 251 -6.75 -7.41 22.78
C GLU A 251 -5.62 -8.01 21.94
N LEU A 252 -5.76 -7.97 20.61
CA LEU A 252 -4.70 -8.41 19.68
C LEU A 252 -3.43 -7.55 19.84
N GLU A 253 -3.58 -6.25 20.02
CA GLU A 253 -2.45 -5.34 20.25
C GLU A 253 -1.74 -5.64 21.59
N HIS A 254 -2.52 -5.93 22.64
CA HIS A 254 -1.97 -6.35 23.93
C HIS A 254 -1.22 -7.71 23.82
N GLN A 255 -1.75 -8.66 23.04
CA GLN A 255 -1.07 -9.93 22.78
C GLN A 255 0.25 -9.73 22.05
N ILE A 256 0.26 -8.94 20.96
CA ILE A 256 1.46 -8.63 20.20
C ILE A 256 2.51 -7.93 21.09
N ALA A 257 2.08 -7.05 22.00
CA ALA A 257 2.99 -6.40 22.95
C ALA A 257 3.60 -7.39 23.96
N ARG A 258 2.82 -8.36 24.46
CA ARG A 258 3.31 -9.44 25.33
C ARG A 258 4.34 -10.31 24.60
N ASP A 259 4.01 -10.76 23.38
CA ASP A 259 4.88 -11.64 22.59
C ASP A 259 6.20 -10.94 22.23
N LYS A 260 6.17 -9.64 21.91
CA LYS A 260 7.39 -8.84 21.67
C LYS A 260 8.27 -8.74 22.92
N LYS A 261 7.68 -8.56 24.11
CA LYS A 261 8.44 -8.53 25.38
C LYS A 261 9.08 -9.88 25.66
N GLU A 262 8.34 -10.97 25.44
CA GLU A 262 8.86 -12.32 25.63
C GLU A 262 9.97 -12.67 24.64
N ALA A 263 9.79 -12.34 23.35
CA ALA A 263 10.82 -12.53 22.34
C ALA A 263 12.11 -11.78 22.67
N LYS A 264 12.01 -10.55 23.22
CA LYS A 264 13.19 -9.79 23.67
C LYS A 264 13.89 -10.48 24.84
N ARG A 265 13.12 -11.03 25.81
CA ARG A 265 13.68 -11.82 26.93
C ARG A 265 14.38 -13.08 26.45
N ARG A 266 13.77 -13.83 25.52
CA ARG A 266 14.37 -15.04 24.93
C ARG A 266 15.67 -14.74 24.18
N ARG A 267 15.70 -13.65 23.39
CA ARG A 267 16.93 -13.21 22.70
C ARG A 267 18.05 -12.88 23.69
N HIS A 268 17.75 -12.13 24.74
CA HIS A 268 18.73 -11.80 25.77
C HIS A 268 19.24 -13.04 26.53
N ALA A 269 18.36 -14.00 26.81
CA ALA A 269 18.75 -15.27 27.44
C ALA A 269 19.70 -16.10 26.56
N LEU A 270 19.42 -16.20 25.26
CA LEU A 270 20.30 -16.88 24.30
C LEU A 270 21.65 -16.18 24.17
N GLU A 271 21.67 -14.85 24.18
CA GLU A 271 22.91 -14.08 24.15
C GLU A 271 23.79 -14.35 25.37
N LEU A 272 23.19 -14.44 26.56
CA LEU A 272 23.90 -14.82 27.79
C LEU A 272 24.46 -16.24 27.74
N GLN A 273 23.69 -17.21 27.22
CA GLN A 273 24.18 -18.59 27.04
C GLN A 273 25.38 -18.65 26.08
N ILE A 274 25.28 -18.01 24.92
CA ILE A 274 26.37 -17.95 23.94
C ILE A 274 27.61 -17.28 24.57
N ALA A 275 27.45 -16.25 25.39
CA ALA A 275 28.56 -15.60 26.08
C ALA A 275 29.20 -16.52 27.14
N GLN A 276 28.41 -17.30 27.88
CA GLN A 276 28.91 -18.29 28.85
C GLN A 276 29.67 -19.41 28.15
N GLU A 277 29.12 -19.99 27.08
CA GLU A 277 29.78 -21.03 26.28
C GLU A 277 31.11 -20.54 25.69
N LYS A 278 31.16 -19.30 25.17
CA LYS A 278 32.40 -18.69 24.69
C LYS A 278 33.44 -18.53 25.80
N LYS A 279 33.03 -18.19 27.03
CA LYS A 279 33.94 -18.11 28.18
C LYS A 279 34.46 -19.49 28.59
N GLU A 280 33.60 -20.50 28.61
CA GLU A 280 33.99 -21.88 28.94
C GLU A 280 34.91 -22.48 27.88
N ALA A 281 34.63 -22.27 26.60
CA ALA A 281 35.49 -22.69 25.49
C ALA A 281 36.88 -22.03 25.58
N LYS A 282 36.96 -20.74 25.93
CA LYS A 282 38.24 -20.06 26.19
C LYS A 282 38.99 -20.69 27.38
N ARG A 283 38.30 -21.02 28.48
CA ARG A 283 38.90 -21.70 29.64
C ARG A 283 39.44 -23.09 29.27
N LYS A 284 38.67 -23.89 28.53
CA LYS A 284 39.12 -25.22 28.03
C LYS A 284 40.33 -25.11 27.11
N ARG A 285 40.37 -24.10 26.23
CA ARG A 285 41.55 -23.82 25.37
C ARG A 285 42.78 -23.42 26.19
N HIS A 286 42.61 -22.63 27.24
CA HIS A 286 43.72 -22.23 28.12
C HIS A 286 44.23 -23.39 29.00
N ALA A 287 43.33 -24.26 29.47
CA ALA A 287 43.69 -25.47 30.21
C ALA A 287 44.48 -26.47 29.35
N ARG A 288 44.07 -26.66 28.07
CA ARG A 288 44.82 -27.49 27.10
C ARG A 288 46.19 -26.92 26.70
N ARG A 289 46.45 -25.63 26.96
CA ARG A 289 47.68 -24.93 26.59
C ARG A 289 48.73 -24.87 27.70
N LYS A 290 48.47 -25.37 28.91
CA LYS A 290 49.52 -25.57 29.93
C LYS A 290 50.18 -26.94 29.70
N PRO A 291 51.45 -27.02 29.25
CA PRO A 291 52.19 -28.26 29.31
C PRO A 291 52.48 -28.60 30.78
N SER A 292 52.44 -29.89 31.10
CA SER A 292 52.98 -30.45 32.34
C SER A 292 54.47 -30.11 32.44
N GLU A 293 54.82 -29.08 33.20
CA GLU A 293 56.17 -28.94 33.76
C GLU A 293 56.35 -30.04 34.83
N SER A 294 56.68 -31.23 34.38
CA SER A 294 57.20 -32.30 35.23
C SER A 294 58.51 -32.80 34.63
N GLY A 295 59.58 -32.12 35.04
CA GLY A 295 60.86 -32.72 35.40
C GLY A 295 61.65 -33.46 34.33
N THR A 296 62.62 -32.76 33.74
CA THR A 296 63.87 -33.41 33.33
C THR A 296 65.05 -32.65 33.93
N ARG A 297 65.54 -33.21 35.03
CA ARG A 297 66.73 -32.80 35.78
C ARG A 297 67.97 -33.11 34.93
N TRP A 298 68.69 -32.08 34.48
CA TRP A 298 70.02 -32.24 33.89
C TRP A 298 71.06 -32.23 35.00
N SER A 299 71.83 -33.32 35.09
CA SER A 299 72.99 -33.46 35.99
C SER A 299 74.24 -33.34 35.14
N CYS A 300 75.03 -32.28 35.32
CA CYS A 300 76.35 -32.15 34.69
C CYS A 300 77.40 -32.93 35.49
N LYS A 301 78.27 -33.62 34.76
CA LYS A 301 79.62 -34.02 35.19
C LYS A 301 80.57 -32.85 35.01
#